data_AF-A0A953PB37-F1
#
_entry.id   AF-A0A953PB37-F1
#
_cell.length_a   1.000
_cell.length_b   1.000
_cell.length_c   1.000
_cell.angle_alpha   90.00
_cell.angle_beta   90.00
_cell.angle_gamma   90.00
#
_symmetry.space_group_name_H-M   'P 1'
#
loop_
_entity.id
_entity.type
_entity.pdbx_description
1 polymer ?
#
loop_
_entity_poly.entity_id
_entity_poly.type
_entity_poly.pdbx_seq_one_letter_code
_entity_poly.pdbx_strand_id
1 'polypeptide(L)' 'KALTYQRTTINLTRARLDDLNLPDIDPQRVREMDAADQIGNLRRIGQAVAKEQVRMDLLKQFFV' A
#
# COMPACT_ATOMS: atom_id res chain seq x y z
N LYS A 1 1.14 7.30 -27.94
CA LYS A 1 0.56 6.60 -26.77
C LYS A 1 1.23 7.19 -25.53
N ALA A 2 0.54 8.02 -24.76
CA ALA A 2 1.15 8.66 -23.58
C ALA A 2 1.39 7.60 -22.49
N LEU A 3 2.54 7.66 -21.84
CA LEU A 3 2.83 6.85 -20.65
C LEU A 3 2.08 7.50 -19.48
N THR A 4 1.02 6.85 -18.99
CA THR A 4 0.30 7.31 -17.80
C THR A 4 0.99 6.75 -16.56
N TYR A 5 1.54 7.64 -15.73
CA TYR A 5 2.10 7.27 -14.43
C TYR A 5 1.09 7.51 -13.31
N GLN A 6 0.68 6.45 -12.63
CA GLN A 6 -0.19 6.53 -11.45
C GLN A 6 0.64 6.24 -10.20
N ARG A 7 0.71 7.21 -9.29
CA ARG A 7 1.32 7.02 -7.96
C ARG A 7 0.21 6.93 -6.91
N THR A 8 0.14 5.80 -6.23
CA THR A 8 -0.74 5.64 -5.08
C THR A 8 0.07 5.77 -3.79
N THR A 9 -0.17 6.84 -3.03
CA THR A 9 0.37 6.98 -1.68
C THR A 9 -0.48 6.14 -0.73
N ILE A 10 0.14 5.23 0.01
CA ILE A 10 -0.54 4.42 1.02
C ILE A 10 -0.31 5.05 2.38
N ASN A 11 -1.40 5.32 3.10
CA ASN A 11 -1.34 5.81 4.47
C ASN A 11 -0.99 4.64 5.41
N LEU A 12 0.13 4.75 6.12
CA LEU A 12 0.57 3.79 7.13
C LEU A 12 -0.02 4.15 8.50
N THR A 13 -1.35 4.17 8.59
CA THR A 13 -2.08 4.39 9.85
C THR A 13 -2.53 3.06 10.43
N ARG A 14 -2.83 3.04 11.74
CA ARG A 14 -3.30 1.83 12.41
C ARG A 14 -4.56 1.26 11.75
N ALA A 15 -5.57 2.12 11.59
CA ALA A 15 -6.81 1.75 10.92
C ALA A 15 -6.57 1.13 9.53
N ARG A 16 -5.65 1.70 8.74
CA ARG A 16 -5.38 1.17 7.40
C ARG A 16 -4.65 -0.18 7.42
N LEU A 17 -3.73 -0.39 8.36
CA LEU A 17 -3.08 -1.69 8.54
C LEU A 17 -4.08 -2.75 9.03
N ASP A 18 -5.03 -2.37 9.88
CA ASP A 18 -6.13 -3.23 10.30
C ASP A 18 -7.04 -3.62 9.13
N ASP A 19 -7.41 -2.66 8.27
CA ASP A 19 -8.18 -2.92 7.04
C ASP A 19 -7.46 -3.90 6.10
N LEU A 20 -6.12 -3.84 6.07
CA LEU A 20 -5.26 -4.73 5.29
C LEU A 20 -5.03 -6.10 5.95
N ASN A 21 -5.68 -6.38 7.09
CA ASN A 21 -5.47 -7.58 7.92
C ASN A 21 -4.00 -7.74 8.37
N LEU A 22 -3.34 -6.63 8.74
CA LEU A 22 -1.96 -6.61 9.23
C LEU A 22 -1.90 -6.01 10.66
N PRO A 23 -2.61 -6.59 11.64
CA PRO A 23 -2.69 -6.00 12.97
C PRO A 23 -1.40 -6.15 13.78
N ASP A 24 -0.47 -7.00 13.34
CA ASP A 24 0.82 -7.25 13.97
C ASP A 24 1.89 -6.21 13.60
N ILE A 25 1.62 -5.35 12.61
CA ILE A 25 2.57 -4.33 12.16
C ILE A 25 2.35 -3.03 12.95
N ASP A 26 3.44 -2.53 13.53
CA ASP A 26 3.44 -1.23 14.21
C ASP A 26 3.52 -0.08 13.19
N PRO A 27 2.50 0.79 13.09
CA PRO A 27 2.49 1.91 12.16
C PRO A 27 3.57 2.96 12.44
N GLN A 28 4.06 3.14 13.68
CA GLN A 28 5.15 4.08 13.93
C GLN A 28 6.46 3.57 13.34
N ARG A 29 6.82 2.32 13.63
CA ARG A 29 8.09 1.73 13.17
C ARG A 29 8.22 1.71 11.66
N VAL A 30 7.16 1.37 10.92
CA VAL A 30 7.20 1.34 9.45
C VAL A 30 7.19 2.73 8.78
N ARG A 31 6.99 3.81 9.54
CA ARG A 31 7.04 5.19 9.04
C ARG A 31 8.39 5.88 9.27
N GLU A 32 9.26 5.28 10.07
CA GLU A 32 10.57 5.82 10.35
C GLU A 32 11.45 5.81 9.09
N MET A 33 12.32 6.81 8.94
CA MET A 33 13.21 6.91 7.79
C MET A 33 14.25 5.78 7.75
N ASP A 34 14.61 5.21 8.90
CA ASP A 34 15.61 4.15 9.06
C ASP A 34 14.98 2.79 9.46
N ALA A 35 13.78 2.51 8.94
CA ALA A 35 13.04 1.28 9.21
C ALA A 35 13.59 0.07 8.43
N ALA A 36 14.92 -0.11 8.37
CA ALA A 36 15.56 -1.18 7.63
C ALA A 36 15.19 -2.58 8.18
N ASP A 37 15.00 -2.68 9.49
CA ASP A 37 14.47 -3.87 10.17
C ASP A 37 13.01 -4.17 9.78
N GLN A 38 12.28 -3.18 9.26
CA GLN A 38 10.89 -3.30 8.84
C GLN A 38 10.71 -3.61 7.35
N ILE A 39 11.77 -3.83 6.58
CA ILE A 39 11.68 -4.16 5.13
C ILE A 39 10.73 -5.34 4.88
N GLY A 40 10.75 -6.36 5.76
CA GLY A 40 9.83 -7.50 5.67
C GLY A 40 8.36 -7.09 5.83
N ASN A 41 8.07 -6.19 6.77
CA ASN A 41 6.73 -5.66 6.99
C ASN A 41 6.26 -4.76 5.85
N LEU A 42 7.15 -3.92 5.30
CA LEU A 42 6.88 -3.11 4.11
C LEU A 42 6.56 -3.98 2.89
N ARG A 43 7.24 -5.12 2.72
CA ARG A 43 6.90 -6.10 1.68
C ARG A 43 5.49 -6.67 1.86
N ARG A 44 5.12 -7.06 3.08
CA ARG A 44 3.78 -7.59 3.40
C ARG A 44 2.69 -6.55 3.13
N ILE A 45 2.92 -5.30 3.53
CA ILE A 45 2.02 -4.17 3.22
C ILE A 45 1.86 -4.02 1.71
N GLY A 46 2.96 -3.97 0.96
CA GLY A 46 2.93 -3.84 -0.50
C GLY A 46 2.14 -4.98 -1.18
N GLN A 47 2.29 -6.22 -0.70
CA GLN A 47 1.52 -7.36 -1.19
C GLN A 47 0.03 -7.25 -0.87
N ALA A 48 -0.34 -6.85 0.34
CA ALA A 48 -1.74 -6.67 0.74
C ALA A 48 -2.41 -5.56 -0.08
N VAL A 49 -1.71 -4.43 -0.26
CA VAL A 49 -2.16 -3.33 -1.12
C VAL A 49 -2.30 -3.77 -2.57
N ALA A 50 -1.33 -4.51 -3.12
CA ALA A 50 -1.41 -5.01 -4.50
C ALA A 50 -2.61 -5.95 -4.71
N LYS A 51 -2.93 -6.78 -3.71
CA LYS A 51 -4.12 -7.66 -3.72
C LYS A 51 -5.43 -6.85 -3.72
N GLU A 52 -5.48 -5.72 -3.01
CA GLU A 52 -6.63 -4.81 -3.09
C GLU A 52 -6.67 -4.00 -4.40
N GLN A 53 -5.52 -3.67 -4.99
CA GLN A 53 -5.40 -2.71 -6.10
C GLN A 53 -5.83 -3.24 -7.48
N VAL A 54 -6.25 -4.50 -7.63
CA VAL A 54 -7.07 -4.87 -8.80
C VAL A 54 -8.53 -4.44 -8.56
N ARG A 55 -8.73 -3.14 -8.30
CA ARG A 55 -10.06 -2.51 -8.37
C ARG A 55 -10.27 -2.10 -9.81
N MET A 56 -10.67 -3.07 -10.63
CA MET A 56 -10.94 -2.90 -12.07
C MET A 56 -11.81 -1.67 -12.36
N ASP A 57 -12.67 -1.27 -11.44
CA ASP A 57 -13.55 -0.11 -11.60
C ASP A 57 -12.82 1.24 -11.59
N LEU A 58 -11.69 1.36 -10.87
CA LEU A 58 -10.81 2.53 -10.95
C LEU A 58 -9.97 2.50 -12.23
N LEU A 59 -9.55 1.32 -12.67
CA LEU A 59 -8.78 1.16 -13.90
C LEU A 59 -9.64 1.47 -15.15
N LYS A 60 -10.92 1.08 -15.15
CA LYS A 60 -11.88 1.34 -16.24
C LYS A 60 -12.09 2.84 -16.51
N GLN A 61 -12.07 3.69 -15.49
CA GLN A 61 -12.21 5.14 -15.66
C GLN A 61 -11.06 5.77 -16.46
N PHE A 62 -9.89 5.11 -16.57
CA PHE A 62 -8.76 5.59 -17.37
C PHE A 62 -8.85 5.24 -18.86
N PHE A 63 -9.75 4.33 -19.26
CA PHE A 63 -9.89 3.85 -20.64
C PHE A 63 -11.16 4.34 -21.35
N VAL A 64 -11.92 5.25 -20.74
CA VAL A 64 -13.08 5.93 -21.35
C VAL A 64 -12.67 7.28 -21.91
#